data_AF-A0A7C1BTZ3-F1
#
_entry.id   AF-A0A7C1BTZ3-F1
#
_cell.length_a   1.000
_cell.length_b   1.000
_cell.length_c   1.000
_cell.angle_alpha   90.00
_cell.angle_beta   90.00
_cell.angle_gamma   90.00
#
_symmetry.space_group_name_H-M   'P 1'
#
loop_
_entity.id
_entity.type
_entity.pdbx_description
1 polymer ?
#
loop_
_entity_poly.entity_id
_entity_poly.type
_entity_poly.pdbx_seq_one_letter_code
_entity_poly.pdbx_strand_id
1 'polypeptide(L)'
;DLPSKIIEDIEVAIINPIKRGMPFAARGAFITGPPGVGKSVMAEALASALGLKVVELRPQAYRSMWYGATEKMLNAIFQQVIKRRKEIALIIDDAEFISSRKYTIHEAHISEISTVLYHLQRPDRPFTILTANNPDLIDPAILRPGRIDVMMVLGYPDRDMRRKAILRHISRYKIKVSSEIIDKIVDITRWYSLAEVEAFIRLAAGKGDGKITEVEVEWTRRKFNISPSERASMQEYLRWWASKVQGVVITYIPSETEI
;
A
#
# COMPACT_ATOMS: atom_id res chain seq x y z
N ASP A 1 10.48 0.97 -9.76
CA ASP A 1 10.82 -0.47 -9.74
C ASP A 1 9.68 -1.40 -10.13
N LEU A 2 8.44 -0.92 -10.28
CA LEU A 2 7.36 -1.70 -10.88
C LEU A 2 7.66 -2.04 -12.35
N PRO A 3 7.06 -3.10 -12.91
CA PRO A 3 7.13 -3.39 -14.34
C PRO A 3 6.63 -2.20 -15.19
N SER A 4 7.27 -1.97 -16.34
CA SER A 4 7.00 -0.79 -17.18
C SER A 4 5.53 -0.63 -17.57
N LYS A 5 4.83 -1.74 -17.83
CA LYS A 5 3.39 -1.73 -18.14
C LYS A 5 2.55 -1.14 -17.00
N ILE A 6 2.85 -1.48 -15.75
CA ILE A 6 2.13 -0.95 -14.59
C ILE A 6 2.44 0.53 -14.39
N ILE A 7 3.68 0.93 -14.64
CA ILE A 7 4.06 2.36 -14.61
C ILE A 7 3.25 3.13 -15.64
N GLU A 8 3.16 2.63 -16.87
CA GLU A 8 2.37 3.24 -17.94
C GLU A 8 0.89 3.36 -17.56
N ASP A 9 0.29 2.29 -17.03
CA ASP A 9 -1.11 2.29 -16.57
C ASP A 9 -1.35 3.36 -15.48
N ILE A 10 -0.43 3.48 -14.51
CA ILE A 10 -0.50 4.50 -13.45
C ILE A 10 -0.34 5.91 -14.03
N GLU A 11 0.58 6.07 -14.97
CA GLU A 11 0.83 7.36 -15.63
C GLU A 11 -0.40 7.84 -16.40
N VAL A 12 -1.04 6.95 -17.15
CA VAL A 12 -2.23 7.25 -17.93
C VAL A 12 -3.44 7.49 -17.04
N ALA A 13 -3.68 6.63 -16.05
CA ALA A 13 -4.89 6.69 -15.22
C ALA A 13 -4.85 7.78 -14.14
N ILE A 14 -3.66 8.12 -13.62
CA ILE A 14 -3.51 8.99 -12.44
C ILE A 14 -2.59 10.18 -12.75
N ILE A 15 -1.32 9.93 -13.07
CA ILE A 15 -0.30 10.99 -13.01
C ILE A 15 -0.51 12.06 -14.08
N ASN A 16 -0.65 11.66 -15.34
CA ASN A 16 -0.73 12.58 -16.48
C ASN A 16 -1.99 13.45 -16.45
N PRO A 17 -3.21 12.91 -16.21
CA PRO A 17 -4.41 13.74 -16.10
C PRO A 17 -4.32 14.78 -14.98
N ILE A 18 -3.81 14.40 -13.80
CA ILE A 18 -3.71 15.30 -12.64
C ILE A 18 -2.68 16.40 -12.91
N LYS A 19 -1.48 16.06 -13.40
CA LYS A 19 -0.44 17.05 -13.71
C LYS A 19 -0.86 18.05 -14.79
N ARG A 20 -1.66 17.61 -15.75
CA ARG A 20 -2.19 18.47 -16.82
C ARG A 20 -3.41 19.29 -16.40
N GLY A 21 -3.90 19.13 -15.16
CA GLY A 21 -5.07 19.86 -14.66
C GLY A 21 -6.36 19.48 -15.38
N MET A 22 -6.46 18.25 -15.89
CA MET A 22 -7.63 17.80 -16.65
C MET A 22 -8.87 17.70 -15.75
N PRO A 23 -10.05 18.18 -16.19
CA PRO A 23 -11.27 18.17 -15.38
C PRO A 23 -11.78 16.76 -15.06
N PHE A 24 -11.39 15.76 -15.86
CA PHE A 24 -11.72 14.35 -15.72
C PHE A 24 -10.65 13.53 -14.98
N ALA A 25 -9.63 14.18 -14.41
CA ALA A 25 -8.57 13.47 -13.69
C ALA A 25 -9.12 12.71 -12.48
N ALA A 26 -8.54 11.53 -12.22
CA ALA A 26 -8.84 10.74 -11.03
C ALA A 26 -8.63 11.59 -9.76
N ARG A 27 -9.54 11.46 -8.80
CA ARG A 27 -9.53 12.19 -7.54
C ARG A 27 -9.08 11.34 -6.36
N GLY A 28 -9.00 10.03 -6.54
CA GLY A 28 -8.36 9.18 -5.56
C GLY A 28 -8.02 7.80 -6.06
N ALA A 29 -7.14 7.16 -5.29
CA ALA A 29 -6.67 5.81 -5.53
C ALA A 29 -6.88 4.93 -4.30
N PHE A 30 -7.20 3.66 -4.50
CA PHE A 30 -7.23 2.64 -3.45
C PHE A 30 -6.14 1.61 -3.71
N ILE A 31 -5.26 1.39 -2.75
CA ILE A 31 -4.14 0.44 -2.84
C ILE A 31 -4.41 -0.71 -1.87
N THR A 32 -4.53 -1.92 -2.39
CA THR A 32 -4.79 -3.11 -1.55
C THR A 32 -3.86 -4.27 -1.88
N GLY A 33 -3.73 -5.20 -0.94
CA GLY A 33 -2.79 -6.31 -1.03
C GLY A 33 -2.30 -6.79 0.32
N PRO A 34 -1.53 -7.89 0.39
CA PRO A 34 -1.09 -8.49 1.64
C PRO A 34 -0.22 -7.53 2.47
N PRO A 35 -0.07 -7.76 3.79
CA PRO A 35 0.84 -6.97 4.60
C PRO A 35 2.29 -7.09 4.08
N GLY A 36 3.05 -5.99 4.18
CA GLY A 36 4.46 -5.98 3.84
C GLY A 36 4.82 -5.90 2.34
N VAL A 37 3.85 -5.81 1.42
CA VAL A 37 4.12 -5.71 -0.03
C VAL A 37 4.42 -4.29 -0.54
N GLY A 38 4.40 -3.29 0.36
CA GLY A 38 4.78 -1.91 0.02
C GLY A 38 3.63 -0.95 -0.33
N LYS A 39 2.40 -1.21 0.16
CA LYS A 39 1.23 -0.34 -0.09
C LYS A 39 1.44 1.12 0.35
N SER A 40 1.90 1.35 1.58
CA SER A 40 2.13 2.71 2.11
C SER A 40 3.27 3.42 1.36
N VAL A 41 4.35 2.68 1.04
CA VAL A 41 5.44 3.19 0.18
C VAL A 41 4.93 3.55 -1.22
N MET A 42 4.01 2.76 -1.77
CA MET A 42 3.40 3.06 -3.06
C MET A 42 2.51 4.30 -3.02
N ALA A 43 1.76 4.51 -1.94
CA ALA A 43 0.96 5.71 -1.74
C ALA A 43 1.84 6.97 -1.68
N GLU A 44 2.94 6.93 -0.93
CA GLU A 44 3.92 8.02 -0.88
C GLU A 44 4.61 8.26 -2.22
N ALA A 45 5.00 7.18 -2.92
CA ALA A 45 5.62 7.28 -4.24
C ALA A 45 4.67 7.93 -5.26
N LEU A 46 3.38 7.60 -5.22
CA LEU A 46 2.37 8.22 -6.08
C LEU A 46 2.19 9.71 -5.77
N ALA A 47 2.12 10.09 -4.49
CA ALA A 47 2.04 11.50 -4.08
C ALA A 47 3.29 12.28 -4.53
N SER A 48 4.48 11.68 -4.34
CA SER A 48 5.75 12.26 -4.78
C SER A 48 5.81 12.42 -6.31
N ALA A 49 5.36 11.41 -7.07
CA ALA A 49 5.29 11.47 -8.52
C ALA A 49 4.36 12.59 -9.02
N LEU A 50 3.31 12.91 -8.26
CA LEU A 50 2.41 14.04 -8.51
C LEU A 50 2.98 15.40 -8.08
N GLY A 51 4.13 15.43 -7.39
CA GLY A 51 4.72 16.66 -6.84
C GLY A 51 3.96 17.21 -5.63
N LEU A 52 3.20 16.37 -4.93
CA LEU A 52 2.35 16.74 -3.80
C LEU A 52 3.03 16.41 -2.47
N LYS A 53 2.84 17.28 -1.47
CA LYS A 53 3.22 16.97 -0.08
C LYS A 53 2.23 15.97 0.51
N VAL A 54 2.70 15.06 1.35
CA VAL A 54 1.83 14.07 2.01
C VAL A 54 1.24 14.66 3.29
N VAL A 55 -0.06 14.50 3.47
CA VAL A 55 -0.74 14.59 4.77
C VAL A 55 -1.35 13.24 5.06
N GLU A 56 -0.95 12.62 6.16
CA GLU A 56 -1.47 11.32 6.56
C GLU A 56 -2.55 11.46 7.64
N LEU A 57 -3.67 10.77 7.46
CA LEU A 57 -4.76 10.68 8.41
C LEU A 57 -4.83 9.26 8.98
N ARG A 58 -4.48 9.13 10.26
CA ARG A 58 -4.62 7.88 11.02
C ARG A 58 -5.66 8.03 12.13
N PRO A 59 -6.41 6.98 12.51
CA PRO A 59 -7.40 7.04 13.58
C PRO A 59 -6.88 7.62 14.90
N GLN A 60 -5.63 7.33 15.26
CA GLN A 60 -5.05 7.84 16.51
C GLN A 60 -4.93 9.37 16.54
N ALA A 61 -4.94 10.03 15.36
CA ALA A 61 -4.81 11.48 15.27
C ALA A 61 -6.08 12.24 15.62
N TYR A 62 -7.25 11.60 15.56
CA TYR A 62 -8.55 12.28 15.70
C TYR A 62 -9.54 11.56 16.63
N ARG A 63 -9.33 10.28 16.96
CA ARG A 63 -10.16 9.58 17.96
C ARG A 63 -9.81 10.05 19.36
N SER A 64 -10.81 10.60 20.05
CA SER A 64 -10.71 10.98 21.46
C SER A 64 -11.60 10.09 22.32
N MET A 65 -11.30 9.99 23.62
CA MET A 65 -12.18 9.32 24.60
C MET A 65 -13.52 10.04 24.83
N TRP A 66 -13.71 11.24 24.28
CA TRP A 66 -14.91 12.07 24.48
C TRP A 66 -15.90 11.89 23.33
N TYR A 67 -17.15 11.54 23.66
CA TYR A 67 -18.25 11.36 22.70
C TYR A 67 -18.49 12.67 21.92
N GLY A 68 -18.51 12.61 20.58
CA GLY A 68 -18.78 13.76 19.70
C GLY A 68 -17.59 14.70 19.40
N ALA A 69 -16.46 14.61 20.11
CA ALA A 69 -15.27 15.40 19.79
C ALA A 69 -14.54 14.91 18.53
N THR A 70 -14.63 13.61 18.25
CA THR A 70 -14.03 12.94 17.08
C THR A 70 -14.51 13.54 15.75
N GLU A 71 -15.82 13.76 15.58
CA GLU A 71 -16.37 14.31 14.34
C GLU A 71 -15.94 15.78 14.11
N LYS A 72 -15.97 16.59 15.18
CA LYS A 72 -15.51 17.99 15.11
C LYS A 72 -14.03 18.06 14.73
N MET A 73 -13.19 17.22 15.34
CA MET A 73 -11.76 17.14 15.06
C MET A 73 -11.51 16.70 13.61
N LEU A 74 -12.19 15.64 13.17
CA LEU A 74 -12.07 15.11 11.82
C LEU A 74 -12.48 16.16 10.77
N ASN A 75 -13.60 16.86 10.99
CA ASN A 75 -14.02 17.97 10.14
C ASN A 75 -13.01 19.11 10.12
N ALA A 76 -12.44 19.50 11.27
CA ALA A 76 -11.41 20.52 11.33
C ALA A 76 -10.16 20.13 10.52
N ILE A 77 -9.72 18.87 10.60
CA ILE A 77 -8.59 18.35 9.81
C ILE A 77 -8.91 18.44 8.32
N PHE A 78 -10.08 17.95 7.88
CA PHE A 78 -10.47 18.02 6.48
C PHE A 78 -10.55 19.46 5.94
N GLN A 79 -11.03 20.42 6.74
CA GLN A 79 -11.04 21.83 6.34
C GLN A 79 -9.63 22.38 6.10
N GLN A 80 -8.65 22.01 6.92
CA GLN A 80 -7.25 22.42 6.70
C GLN A 80 -6.66 21.77 5.44
N VAL A 81 -7.00 20.50 5.22
CA VAL A 81 -6.58 19.73 4.05
C VAL A 81 -7.16 20.32 2.75
N ILE A 82 -8.45 20.68 2.73
CA ILE A 82 -9.14 21.30 1.58
C ILE A 82 -8.53 22.66 1.21
N LYS A 83 -8.16 23.47 2.20
CA LYS A 83 -7.49 24.77 1.97
C LYS A 83 -6.19 24.60 1.17
N ARG A 84 -5.50 23.47 1.35
CA ARG A 84 -4.21 23.15 0.72
C ARG A 84 -4.33 22.13 -0.41
N ARG A 85 -5.54 21.89 -0.94
CA ARG A 85 -5.87 20.79 -1.87
C ARG A 85 -4.99 20.65 -3.12
N LYS A 86 -4.38 21.75 -3.58
CA LYS A 86 -3.50 21.77 -4.77
C LYS A 86 -2.05 21.42 -4.46
N GLU A 87 -1.66 21.44 -3.18
CA GLU A 87 -0.29 21.26 -2.73
C GLU A 87 -0.07 19.90 -2.05
N ILE A 88 -1.16 19.21 -1.67
CA ILE A 88 -1.10 18.00 -0.86
C ILE A 88 -1.86 16.84 -1.47
N ALA A 89 -1.40 15.63 -1.19
CA ALA A 89 -2.17 14.40 -1.26
C ALA A 89 -2.56 13.98 0.15
N LEU A 90 -3.80 13.56 0.34
CA LEU A 90 -4.29 12.97 1.60
C LEU A 90 -4.08 11.45 1.54
N ILE A 91 -3.33 10.89 2.47
CA ILE A 91 -3.19 9.43 2.63
C ILE A 91 -4.00 9.00 3.84
N ILE A 92 -4.87 8.01 3.66
CA ILE A 92 -5.54 7.30 4.75
C ILE A 92 -4.98 5.87 4.74
N ASP A 93 -3.99 5.64 5.59
CA ASP A 93 -3.30 4.35 5.72
C ASP A 93 -4.10 3.42 6.66
N ASP A 94 -4.07 2.11 6.39
CA ASP A 94 -4.86 1.09 7.10
C ASP A 94 -6.35 1.47 7.22
N ALA A 95 -6.96 1.83 6.09
CA ALA A 95 -8.32 2.34 6.00
C ALA A 95 -9.42 1.30 6.36
N GLU A 96 -9.06 0.08 6.79
CA GLU A 96 -10.01 -0.95 7.22
C GLU A 96 -10.89 -0.50 8.40
N PHE A 97 -10.50 0.54 9.15
CA PHE A 97 -11.38 1.12 10.18
C PHE A 97 -12.60 1.83 9.58
N ILE A 98 -12.55 2.22 8.31
CA ILE A 98 -13.68 2.74 7.53
C ILE A 98 -14.47 1.56 6.97
N SER A 99 -14.83 0.64 7.87
CA SER A 99 -15.38 -0.65 7.48
C SER A 99 -16.83 -0.54 7.01
N SER A 100 -17.25 -1.48 6.16
CA SER A 100 -18.66 -1.62 5.82
C SER A 100 -19.50 -1.70 7.10
N ARG A 101 -20.60 -0.94 7.13
CA ARG A 101 -21.57 -0.88 8.23
C ARG A 101 -22.02 -2.25 8.75
N LYS A 102 -21.86 -3.32 7.96
CA LYS A 102 -22.18 -4.71 8.31
C LYS A 102 -21.27 -5.31 9.40
N TYR A 103 -20.06 -4.78 9.59
CA TYR A 103 -19.09 -5.30 10.57
C TYR A 103 -18.95 -4.41 11.82
N THR A 104 -19.74 -3.33 11.90
CA THR A 104 -19.53 -2.24 12.85
C THR A 104 -20.60 -2.26 13.95
N ILE A 105 -20.21 -2.56 15.20
CA ILE A 105 -21.12 -2.67 16.35
C ILE A 105 -21.35 -1.31 17.04
N HIS A 106 -20.56 -0.28 16.74
CA HIS A 106 -20.54 0.98 17.48
C HIS A 106 -20.91 2.21 16.63
N GLU A 107 -21.85 3.04 17.11
CA GLU A 107 -22.31 4.27 16.44
C GLU A 107 -21.20 5.27 16.10
N ALA A 108 -20.16 5.37 16.95
CA ALA A 108 -19.01 6.26 16.73
C ALA A 108 -18.25 5.97 15.43
N HIS A 109 -18.24 4.71 14.97
CA HIS A 109 -17.62 4.36 13.70
C HIS A 109 -18.50 4.77 12.50
N ILE A 110 -19.82 4.79 12.66
CA ILE A 110 -20.76 5.18 11.59
C ILE A 110 -20.64 6.67 11.26
N SER A 111 -20.47 7.53 12.27
CA SER A 111 -20.27 8.97 12.08
C SER A 111 -18.91 9.29 11.44
N GLU A 112 -17.85 8.57 11.80
CA GLU A 112 -16.53 8.67 11.15
C GLU A 112 -16.62 8.32 9.65
N ILE A 113 -17.22 7.17 9.30
CA ILE A 113 -17.43 6.75 7.91
C ILE A 113 -18.22 7.80 7.14
N SER A 114 -19.31 8.30 7.73
CA SER A 114 -20.17 9.32 7.11
C SER A 114 -19.41 10.62 6.83
N THR A 115 -18.56 11.04 7.78
CA THR A 115 -17.70 12.23 7.63
C THR A 115 -16.69 12.05 6.51
N VAL A 116 -15.96 10.93 6.48
CA VAL A 116 -15.00 10.65 5.41
C VAL A 116 -15.70 10.57 4.06
N LEU A 117 -16.83 9.87 3.97
CA LEU A 117 -17.63 9.77 2.75
C LEU A 117 -18.12 11.13 2.25
N TYR A 118 -18.53 12.03 3.15
CA TYR A 118 -18.91 13.39 2.81
C TYR A 118 -17.74 14.15 2.17
N HIS A 119 -16.54 14.09 2.78
CA HIS A 119 -15.36 14.77 2.25
C HIS A 119 -14.85 14.17 0.93
N LEU A 120 -14.93 12.85 0.76
CA LEU A 120 -14.58 12.18 -0.50
C LEU A 120 -15.52 12.54 -1.66
N GLN A 121 -16.72 13.08 -1.41
CA GLN A 121 -17.64 13.53 -2.46
C GLN A 121 -17.38 14.96 -2.91
N ARG A 122 -16.61 15.72 -2.13
CA ARG A 122 -16.40 17.14 -2.40
C ARG A 122 -15.60 17.35 -3.69
N PRO A 123 -16.00 18.29 -4.55
CA PRO A 123 -15.25 18.58 -5.77
C PRO A 123 -13.93 19.31 -5.53
N ASP A 124 -13.78 19.94 -4.36
CA ASP A 124 -12.60 20.69 -3.94
C ASP A 124 -11.73 19.93 -2.93
N ARG A 125 -11.80 18.60 -2.89
CA ARG A 125 -10.88 17.79 -2.08
C ARG A 125 -9.50 17.63 -2.73
N PRO A 126 -8.43 17.37 -1.96
CA PRO A 126 -7.16 16.92 -2.53
C PRO A 126 -7.27 15.54 -3.15
N PHE A 127 -6.28 15.18 -3.96
CA PHE A 127 -6.07 13.79 -4.34
C PHE A 127 -5.94 12.92 -3.08
N THR A 128 -6.77 11.89 -2.98
CA THR A 128 -6.86 11.04 -1.77
C THR A 128 -6.45 9.61 -2.08
N ILE A 129 -5.53 9.05 -1.31
CA ILE A 129 -5.06 7.66 -1.44
C ILE A 129 -5.48 6.89 -0.20
N LEU A 130 -6.12 5.75 -0.40
CA LEU A 130 -6.50 4.83 0.67
C LEU A 130 -5.63 3.58 0.57
N THR A 131 -5.18 3.03 1.69
CA THR A 131 -4.54 1.70 1.72
C THR A 131 -5.35 0.73 2.57
N ALA A 132 -5.35 -0.56 2.22
CA ALA A 132 -5.91 -1.61 3.06
C ALA A 132 -5.25 -2.95 2.81
N ASN A 133 -5.11 -3.78 3.85
CA ASN A 133 -4.67 -5.16 3.75
C ASN A 133 -5.79 -6.10 3.32
N ASN A 134 -7.01 -5.85 3.79
CA ASN A 134 -8.19 -6.61 3.42
C ASN A 134 -9.22 -5.73 2.70
N PRO A 135 -9.39 -5.87 1.38
CA PRO A 135 -10.28 -5.02 0.62
C PRO A 135 -11.77 -5.25 0.93
N ASP A 136 -12.16 -6.43 1.42
CA ASP A 136 -13.57 -6.73 1.75
C ASP A 136 -14.07 -5.97 2.98
N LEU A 137 -13.15 -5.45 3.80
CA LEU A 137 -13.52 -4.64 4.96
C LEU A 137 -13.96 -3.24 4.56
N ILE A 138 -13.48 -2.69 3.44
CA ILE A 138 -13.77 -1.32 3.02
C ILE A 138 -15.24 -1.17 2.62
N ASP A 139 -15.91 -0.11 3.09
CA ASP A 139 -17.28 0.18 2.66
C ASP A 139 -17.34 0.38 1.13
N PRO A 140 -18.13 -0.42 0.38
CA PRO A 140 -18.23 -0.30 -1.08
C PRO A 140 -18.66 1.09 -1.55
N ALA A 141 -19.31 1.89 -0.71
CA ALA A 141 -19.66 3.26 -1.02
C ALA A 141 -18.41 4.13 -1.23
N ILE A 142 -17.28 3.85 -0.57
CA ILE A 142 -16.02 4.58 -0.75
C ILE A 142 -15.44 4.35 -2.14
N LEU A 143 -15.58 3.13 -2.65
CA LEU A 143 -15.02 2.66 -3.92
C LEU A 143 -15.85 3.07 -5.15
N ARG A 144 -16.87 3.91 -4.99
CA ARG A 144 -17.69 4.37 -6.11
C ARG A 144 -16.97 5.44 -6.95
N PRO A 145 -17.19 5.47 -8.28
CA PRO A 145 -16.68 6.52 -9.14
C PRO A 145 -17.00 7.93 -8.61
N GLY A 146 -16.03 8.83 -8.70
CA GLY A 146 -16.09 10.19 -8.14
C GLY A 146 -15.57 10.30 -6.70
N ARG A 147 -15.41 9.17 -5.97
CA ARG A 147 -14.80 9.10 -4.63
C ARG A 147 -13.42 8.43 -4.68
N ILE A 148 -13.34 7.23 -5.19
CA ILE A 148 -12.07 6.57 -5.50
C ILE A 148 -12.20 5.99 -6.89
N ASP A 149 -11.33 6.43 -7.80
CA ASP A 149 -11.51 6.22 -9.23
C ASP A 149 -10.60 5.11 -9.76
N VAL A 150 -9.44 4.91 -9.12
CA VAL A 150 -8.44 3.92 -9.53
C VAL A 150 -8.13 2.97 -8.38
N MET A 151 -8.16 1.68 -8.65
CA MET A 151 -7.82 0.62 -7.70
C MET A 151 -6.51 -0.01 -8.12
N MET A 152 -5.62 -0.22 -7.15
CA MET A 152 -4.30 -0.79 -7.35
C MET A 152 -4.18 -2.02 -6.45
N VAL A 153 -4.06 -3.20 -7.06
CA VAL A 153 -3.98 -4.47 -6.33
C VAL A 153 -2.55 -4.99 -6.40
N LEU A 154 -1.89 -5.08 -5.25
CA LEU A 154 -0.50 -5.50 -5.11
C LEU A 154 -0.44 -6.91 -4.50
N GLY A 155 0.12 -7.85 -5.24
CA GLY A 155 0.46 -9.19 -4.79
C GLY A 155 1.85 -9.27 -4.15
N TYR A 156 2.35 -10.50 -4.00
CA TYR A 156 3.73 -10.71 -3.56
C TYR A 156 4.72 -10.29 -4.65
N PRO A 157 5.91 -9.80 -4.28
CA PRO A 157 6.89 -9.33 -5.25
C PRO A 157 7.44 -10.48 -6.09
N ASP A 158 7.60 -10.23 -7.39
CA ASP A 158 8.32 -11.14 -8.29
C ASP A 158 9.82 -11.24 -7.93
N ARG A 159 10.51 -12.19 -8.56
CA ARG A 159 11.94 -12.44 -8.33
C ARG A 159 12.80 -11.19 -8.56
N ASP A 160 12.51 -10.39 -9.57
CA ASP A 160 13.30 -9.20 -9.92
C ASP A 160 13.10 -8.07 -8.90
N MET A 161 11.87 -7.85 -8.45
CA MET A 161 11.53 -6.90 -7.40
C MET A 161 12.16 -7.29 -6.06
N ARG A 162 12.19 -8.59 -5.72
CA ARG A 162 12.94 -9.07 -4.54
C ARG A 162 14.44 -8.83 -4.69
N ARG A 163 15.02 -9.11 -5.86
CA ARG A 163 16.44 -8.82 -6.14
C ARG A 163 16.77 -7.35 -5.95
N LYS A 164 15.97 -6.45 -6.53
CA LYS A 164 16.12 -4.99 -6.39
C LYS A 164 16.02 -4.56 -4.93
N ALA A 165 15.06 -5.10 -4.18
CA ALA A 165 14.93 -4.82 -2.74
C ALA A 165 16.17 -5.28 -1.96
N ILE A 166 16.63 -6.51 -2.18
CA ILE A 166 17.85 -7.07 -1.55
C ILE A 166 19.06 -6.16 -1.79
N LEU A 167 19.32 -5.80 -3.06
CA LEU A 167 20.43 -4.93 -3.43
C LEU A 167 20.34 -3.55 -2.75
N ARG A 168 19.12 -2.97 -2.70
CA ARG A 168 18.87 -1.70 -2.02
C ARG A 168 19.19 -1.80 -0.53
N HIS A 169 18.75 -2.85 0.15
CA HIS A 169 19.03 -3.05 1.58
C HIS A 169 20.52 -3.28 1.85
N ILE A 170 21.20 -4.10 1.04
CA ILE A 170 22.65 -4.32 1.13
C ILE A 170 23.41 -2.99 1.01
N SER A 171 23.07 -2.18 0.00
CA SER A 171 23.69 -0.87 -0.19
C SER A 171 23.39 0.09 0.96
N ARG A 172 22.13 0.15 1.43
CA ARG A 172 21.70 1.04 2.51
C ARG A 172 22.42 0.73 3.83
N TYR A 173 22.60 -0.56 4.14
CA TYR A 173 23.21 -1.01 5.38
C TYR A 173 24.71 -1.28 5.26
N LYS A 174 25.31 -1.07 4.08
CA LYS A 174 26.74 -1.31 3.80
C LYS A 174 27.18 -2.75 4.14
N ILE A 175 26.33 -3.72 3.80
CA ILE A 175 26.55 -5.14 4.09
C ILE A 175 27.57 -5.72 3.09
N LYS A 176 28.51 -6.53 3.57
CA LYS A 176 29.45 -7.27 2.73
C LYS A 176 28.86 -8.64 2.39
N VAL A 177 28.63 -8.89 1.11
CA VAL A 177 28.02 -10.12 0.60
C VAL A 177 28.45 -10.33 -0.84
N SER A 178 28.67 -11.58 -1.26
CA SER A 178 29.03 -11.91 -2.63
C SER A 178 27.81 -11.99 -3.56
N SER A 179 28.03 -11.91 -4.87
CA SER A 179 26.97 -12.07 -5.88
C SER A 179 26.27 -13.42 -5.78
N GLU A 180 27.01 -14.50 -5.52
CA GLU A 180 26.42 -15.84 -5.42
C GLU A 180 25.47 -15.95 -4.23
N ILE A 181 25.82 -15.30 -3.11
CA ILE A 181 24.95 -15.28 -1.92
C ILE A 181 23.71 -14.42 -2.19
N ILE A 182 23.81 -13.33 -2.94
CA ILE A 182 22.64 -12.54 -3.34
C ILE A 182 21.66 -13.39 -4.17
N ASP A 183 22.17 -14.13 -5.15
CA ASP A 183 21.35 -15.03 -5.97
C ASP A 183 20.67 -16.10 -5.10
N LYS A 184 21.41 -16.72 -4.18
CA LYS A 184 20.84 -17.68 -3.23
C LYS A 184 19.73 -17.06 -2.36
N ILE A 185 19.93 -15.85 -1.85
CA ILE A 185 18.91 -15.15 -1.04
C ILE A 185 17.65 -14.89 -1.87
N VAL A 186 17.78 -14.45 -3.13
CA VAL A 186 16.64 -14.23 -4.03
C VAL A 186 15.80 -15.50 -4.21
N ASP A 187 16.47 -16.65 -4.36
CA ASP A 187 15.80 -17.93 -4.61
C ASP A 187 15.11 -18.48 -3.35
N ILE A 188 15.75 -18.43 -2.19
CA ILE A 188 15.15 -18.93 -0.95
C ILE A 188 14.06 -18.02 -0.39
N THR A 189 14.06 -16.72 -0.75
CA THR A 189 13.04 -15.75 -0.32
C THR A 189 11.83 -15.74 -1.23
N ARG A 190 11.64 -16.79 -2.05
CA ARG A 190 10.38 -17.03 -2.76
C ARG A 190 9.20 -16.94 -1.78
N TRP A 191 8.14 -16.24 -2.18
CA TRP A 191 6.95 -15.95 -1.36
C TRP A 191 7.13 -15.00 -0.17
N TYR A 192 8.30 -14.35 -0.03
CA TYR A 192 8.48 -13.32 0.98
C TYR A 192 7.89 -12.00 0.47
N SER A 193 7.20 -11.28 1.35
CA SER A 193 6.88 -9.87 1.15
C SER A 193 8.14 -9.00 1.20
N LEU A 194 8.06 -7.75 0.74
CA LEU A 194 9.20 -6.83 0.79
C LEU A 194 9.67 -6.57 2.23
N ALA A 195 8.74 -6.46 3.17
CA ALA A 195 9.07 -6.29 4.59
C ALA A 195 9.81 -7.53 5.16
N GLU A 196 9.41 -8.73 4.75
CA GLU A 196 10.08 -9.98 5.15
C GLU A 196 11.46 -10.12 4.51
N VAL A 197 11.64 -9.66 3.27
CA VAL A 197 12.95 -9.57 2.61
C VAL A 197 13.88 -8.62 3.39
N GLU A 198 13.39 -7.43 3.76
CA GLU A 198 14.16 -6.50 4.60
C GLU A 198 14.55 -7.14 5.93
N ALA A 199 13.57 -7.76 6.60
CA ALA A 199 13.80 -8.45 7.87
C ALA A 199 14.87 -9.55 7.72
N PHE A 200 14.79 -10.35 6.65
CA PHE A 200 15.76 -11.41 6.36
C PHE A 200 17.17 -10.84 6.24
N ILE A 201 17.35 -9.78 5.44
CA ILE A 201 18.66 -9.14 5.25
C ILE A 201 19.20 -8.58 6.57
N ARG A 202 18.34 -7.91 7.36
CA ARG A 202 18.73 -7.35 8.68
C ARG A 202 19.13 -8.44 9.67
N LEU A 203 18.39 -9.54 9.73
CA LEU A 203 18.69 -10.68 10.62
C LEU A 203 19.99 -11.38 10.22
N ALA A 204 20.16 -11.67 8.93
CA ALA A 204 21.38 -12.30 8.42
C ALA A 204 22.62 -11.43 8.67
N ALA A 205 22.54 -10.13 8.34
CA ALA A 205 23.62 -9.19 8.60
C ALA A 205 23.90 -9.02 10.10
N GLY A 206 22.86 -9.00 10.94
CA GLY A 206 23.03 -8.94 12.40
C GLY A 206 23.72 -10.19 12.95
N LYS A 207 23.47 -11.36 12.36
CA LYS A 207 24.12 -12.61 12.76
C LYS A 207 25.61 -12.65 12.37
N GLY A 208 25.97 -12.10 11.22
CA GLY A 208 27.34 -12.11 10.69
C GLY A 208 28.11 -10.79 10.84
N ASP A 209 27.68 -9.91 11.75
CA ASP A 209 28.31 -8.61 12.03
C ASP A 209 28.59 -7.78 10.77
N GLY A 210 27.53 -7.57 9.97
CA GLY A 210 27.58 -6.82 8.72
C GLY A 210 28.13 -7.61 7.52
N LYS A 211 28.39 -8.91 7.67
CA LYS A 211 28.69 -9.84 6.58
C LYS A 211 27.59 -10.89 6.45
N ILE A 212 27.29 -11.30 5.23
CA ILE A 212 26.37 -12.42 4.98
C ILE A 212 27.10 -13.48 4.17
N THR A 213 27.26 -14.66 4.76
CA THR A 213 27.72 -15.87 4.09
C THR A 213 26.62 -16.91 4.08
N GLU A 214 26.91 -18.09 3.54
CA GLU A 214 25.97 -19.22 3.55
C GLU A 214 25.49 -19.60 4.96
N VAL A 215 26.35 -19.47 5.97
CA VAL A 215 26.02 -19.80 7.37
C VAL A 215 24.90 -18.89 7.90
N GLU A 216 25.03 -17.57 7.70
CA GLU A 216 24.02 -16.60 8.14
C GLU A 216 22.70 -16.78 7.38
N VAL A 217 22.77 -17.12 6.09
CA VAL A 217 21.61 -17.36 5.24
C VAL A 217 20.80 -18.57 5.74
N GLU A 218 21.45 -19.72 5.94
CA GLU A 218 20.77 -20.94 6.41
C GLU A 218 20.21 -20.78 7.83
N TRP A 219 20.94 -20.09 8.71
CA TRP A 219 20.45 -19.79 10.05
C TRP A 219 19.21 -18.90 10.01
N THR A 220 19.25 -17.83 9.22
CA THR A 220 18.13 -16.87 9.11
C THR A 220 16.91 -17.52 8.49
N ARG A 221 17.07 -18.34 7.45
CA ARG A 221 15.97 -19.04 6.77
C ARG A 221 15.11 -19.84 7.75
N ARG A 222 15.72 -20.52 8.72
CA ARG A 222 15.01 -21.32 9.74
C ARG A 222 14.20 -20.49 10.74
N LYS A 223 14.36 -19.16 10.75
CA LYS A 223 13.61 -18.25 11.63
C LYS A 223 12.31 -17.74 11.01
N PHE A 224 12.13 -17.92 9.71
CA PHE A 224 10.94 -17.49 9.01
C PHE A 224 9.98 -18.68 8.82
N ASN A 225 8.72 -18.46 9.17
CA ASN A 225 7.65 -19.42 8.91
C ASN A 225 6.75 -18.87 7.80
N ILE A 226 7.07 -19.22 6.56
CA ILE A 226 6.31 -18.79 5.37
C ILE A 226 5.62 -20.02 4.79
N SER A 227 4.31 -19.94 4.60
CA SER A 227 3.50 -20.99 3.98
C SER A 227 3.27 -20.66 2.49
N PRO A 228 3.97 -21.31 1.54
CA PRO A 228 3.80 -21.03 0.12
C PRO A 228 2.36 -21.23 -0.37
N SER A 229 1.66 -22.23 0.17
CA SER A 229 0.26 -22.51 -0.19
C SER A 229 -0.67 -21.39 0.24
N GLU A 230 -0.54 -20.85 1.45
CA GLU A 230 -1.34 -19.70 1.89
C GLU A 230 -1.08 -18.46 1.03
N ARG A 231 0.19 -18.23 0.65
CA ARG A 231 0.60 -17.10 -0.18
C ARG A 231 0.05 -17.23 -1.61
N ALA A 232 0.06 -18.44 -2.16
CA ALA A 232 -0.55 -18.76 -3.45
C ALA A 232 -2.07 -18.53 -3.42
N SER A 233 -2.77 -19.07 -2.42
CA SER A 233 -4.21 -18.88 -2.21
C SER A 233 -4.57 -17.39 -2.08
N MET A 234 -3.75 -16.61 -1.36
CA MET A 234 -3.93 -15.16 -1.25
C MET A 234 -3.81 -14.46 -2.62
N GLN A 235 -2.86 -14.85 -3.47
CA GLN A 235 -2.77 -14.25 -4.81
C GLN A 235 -3.96 -14.61 -5.70
N GLU A 236 -4.44 -15.86 -5.62
CA GLU A 236 -5.65 -16.27 -6.34
C GLU A 236 -6.86 -15.46 -5.88
N TYR A 237 -7.02 -15.27 -4.57
CA TYR A 237 -8.03 -14.40 -4.00
C TYR A 237 -7.93 -12.96 -4.53
N LEU A 238 -6.73 -12.37 -4.58
CA LEU A 238 -6.55 -11.01 -5.12
C LEU A 238 -6.90 -10.91 -6.60
N ARG A 239 -6.56 -11.92 -7.41
CA ARG A 239 -6.96 -11.98 -8.83
C ARG A 239 -8.47 -12.09 -8.98
N TRP A 240 -9.09 -12.95 -8.18
CA TRP A 240 -10.55 -13.08 -8.15
C TRP A 240 -11.20 -11.76 -7.75
N TRP A 241 -10.75 -11.12 -6.67
CA TRP A 241 -11.28 -9.85 -6.18
C TRP A 241 -11.14 -8.75 -7.24
N ALA A 242 -9.97 -8.62 -7.85
CA ALA A 242 -9.71 -7.68 -8.93
C ALA A 242 -10.61 -7.89 -10.15
N SER A 243 -11.01 -9.14 -10.44
CA SER A 243 -11.94 -9.45 -11.53
C SER A 243 -13.40 -9.10 -11.24
N LYS A 244 -13.76 -8.92 -9.95
CA LYS A 244 -15.13 -8.64 -9.52
C LYS A 244 -15.39 -7.17 -9.26
N VAL A 245 -14.35 -6.41 -8.91
CA VAL A 245 -14.50 -5.00 -8.60
C VAL A 245 -14.76 -4.18 -9.88
N GLN A 246 -15.70 -3.25 -9.79
CA GLN A 246 -16.07 -2.38 -10.91
C GLN A 246 -15.22 -1.10 -10.87
N GLY A 247 -14.62 -0.71 -12.00
CA GLY A 247 -13.85 0.51 -12.12
C GLY A 247 -12.53 0.32 -12.87
N VAL A 248 -11.63 1.30 -12.73
CA VAL A 248 -10.26 1.19 -13.28
C VAL A 248 -9.42 0.41 -12.29
N VAL A 249 -8.95 -0.77 -12.68
CA VAL A 249 -8.16 -1.67 -11.83
C VAL A 249 -6.79 -1.90 -12.46
N ILE A 250 -5.74 -1.52 -11.73
CA ILE A 250 -4.34 -1.78 -12.06
C ILE A 250 -3.86 -2.89 -11.14
N THR A 251 -3.33 -3.97 -11.70
CA THR A 251 -2.90 -5.13 -10.92
C THR A 251 -1.41 -5.38 -11.08
N TYR A 252 -0.73 -5.61 -9.96
CA TYR A 252 0.60 -6.19 -9.91
C TYR A 252 0.50 -7.47 -9.09
N ILE A 253 0.11 -8.57 -9.73
CA ILE A 253 -0.04 -9.88 -9.08
C ILE A 253 0.76 -10.90 -9.90
N PRO A 254 2.08 -11.00 -9.69
CA PRO A 254 2.95 -11.91 -10.44
C PRO A 254 2.43 -13.35 -10.42
N SER A 255 2.58 -14.07 -11.52
CA SER A 255 2.29 -15.49 -11.62
C SER A 255 3.20 -16.31 -10.69
N GLU A 256 2.81 -17.55 -10.39
CA GLU A 256 3.60 -18.42 -9.52
C GLU A 256 5.03 -18.67 -10.06
N THR A 257 5.22 -18.62 -11.38
CA THR A 257 6.52 -18.75 -12.04
C THR A 257 7.35 -17.46 -11.98
N GLU A 258 6.72 -16.31 -11.78
CA GLU A 258 7.39 -15.01 -11.61
C GLU A 258 7.77 -14.74 -10.15
N ILE A 259 7.04 -15.33 -9.19
CA ILE A 259 7.39 -15.34 -7.76
C ILE A 259 8.64 -16.18 -7.53
#